data_AF-A0A2V6H2Q7-F1
#
_entry.id   AF-A0A2V6H2Q7-F1
#
_cell.length_a   1.000
_cell.length_b   1.000
_cell.length_c   1.000
_cell.angle_alpha   90.00
_cell.angle_beta   90.00
_cell.angle_gamma   90.00
#
_symmetry.space_group_name_H-M   'P 1'
#
loop_
_entity.id
_entity.type
_entity.pdbx_description
1 polymer ?
#
loop_
_entity_poly.entity_id
_entity_poly.type
_entity_poly.pdbx_seq_one_letter_code
_entity_poly.pdbx_strand_id
1 'polypeptide(L)'
;MVWAIRADKLRKTVVLFYELEPHIEQAFQSLHDTFDLLRGCSRVWHIESKGDIRSTHDWKVNAGASSIVKRKPVTPHAGSPPYFQCNIAIPVLPAGRQRLYFLPDRILVWDTTGIGALSFEQLEVSAAEQRFIEDGSVPTDAKVVDRTWRYVNKKGGPDRRFNNNREIPIVLYEAIMFTSGSGVREMFQASRTGIGSKLNSAVKQMASAISARAQPEMGDIYIKCRCNNCDGSIEFPAHGVGQTITCPHCGTETILFNPVSTATP
;
A
#
# COMPACT_ATOMS: atom_id res chain seq x y z
N MET A 1 27.78 17.64 19.12
CA MET A 1 27.19 16.50 18.39
C MET A 1 25.68 16.66 18.14
N VAL A 2 24.87 16.99 19.17
CA VAL A 2 23.40 17.17 19.05
C VAL A 2 22.98 18.25 18.04
N TRP A 3 23.69 19.38 17.98
CA TRP A 3 23.42 20.45 17.01
C TRP A 3 23.65 20.04 15.55
N ALA A 4 24.72 19.30 15.27
CA ALA A 4 25.02 18.80 13.92
C ALA A 4 23.97 17.77 13.45
N ILE A 5 23.54 16.87 14.34
CA ILE A 5 22.47 15.90 14.05
C ILE A 5 21.13 16.61 13.79
N ARG A 6 20.81 17.65 14.58
CA ARG A 6 19.55 18.41 14.44
C ARG A 6 19.54 19.26 13.17
N ALA A 7 20.66 19.93 12.85
CA ALA A 7 20.81 20.70 11.62
C ALA A 7 20.79 19.82 10.37
N ASP A 8 21.45 18.65 10.41
CA ASP A 8 21.45 17.70 9.30
C ASP A 8 20.05 17.09 9.09
N LYS A 9 19.33 16.78 10.16
CA LYS A 9 17.94 16.33 10.10
C LYS A 9 17.04 17.37 9.43
N LEU A 10 17.14 18.65 9.82
CA LEU A 10 16.35 19.74 9.22
C LEU A 10 16.70 19.93 7.74
N ARG A 11 17.98 19.92 7.38
CA ARG A 11 18.43 20.11 5.99
C ARG A 11 17.97 18.98 5.05
N LYS A 12 17.84 17.77 5.57
CA LYS A 12 17.40 16.58 4.79
C LYS A 12 15.90 16.33 4.86
N THR A 13 15.15 17.09 5.66
CA THR A 13 13.71 16.87 5.82
C THR A 13 12.97 17.41 4.59
N VAL A 14 12.22 16.53 3.92
CA VAL A 14 11.26 16.90 2.89
C VAL A 14 9.89 17.03 3.54
N VAL A 15 9.23 18.16 3.30
CA VAL A 15 7.86 18.40 3.76
C VAL A 15 6.92 18.12 2.60
N LEU A 16 5.98 17.19 2.78
CA LEU A 16 4.93 16.85 1.82
C LEU A 16 3.59 17.32 2.39
N PHE A 17 2.91 18.17 1.63
CA PHE A 17 1.52 18.54 1.91
C PHE A 17 0.62 17.87 0.89
N TYR A 18 -0.29 17.03 1.39
CA TYR A 18 -1.31 16.37 0.60
C TYR A 18 -2.62 17.14 0.69
N GLU A 19 -3.12 17.54 -0.46
CA GLU A 19 -4.51 17.97 -0.68
C GLU A 19 -5.15 16.91 -1.57
N LEU A 20 -5.97 16.05 -0.98
CA LEU A 20 -6.55 14.89 -1.66
C LEU A 20 -7.93 15.26 -2.19
N GLU A 21 -8.20 14.85 -3.44
CA GLU A 21 -9.57 14.88 -3.96
C GLU A 21 -10.45 13.91 -3.18
N PRO A 22 -11.76 14.17 -3.01
CA PRO A 22 -12.63 13.37 -2.15
C PRO A 22 -12.61 11.86 -2.46
N HIS A 23 -12.50 11.51 -3.74
CA HIS A 23 -12.47 10.11 -4.18
C HIS A 23 -11.15 9.40 -3.79
N ILE A 24 -10.02 10.13 -3.79
CA ILE A 24 -8.71 9.61 -3.33
C ILE A 24 -8.68 9.53 -1.82
N GLU A 25 -9.20 10.54 -1.13
CA GLU A 25 -9.30 10.56 0.33
C GLU A 25 -10.10 9.36 0.84
N GLN A 26 -11.25 9.06 0.21
CA GLN A 26 -12.07 7.90 0.56
C GLN A 26 -11.34 6.56 0.34
N ALA A 27 -10.63 6.41 -0.78
CA ALA A 27 -9.83 5.22 -1.06
C ALA A 27 -8.69 5.07 -0.04
N PHE A 28 -8.05 6.19 0.32
CA PHE A 28 -6.96 6.22 1.28
C PHE A 28 -7.44 5.90 2.70
N GLN A 29 -8.61 6.42 3.09
CA GLN A 29 -9.26 6.06 4.35
C GLN A 29 -9.59 4.56 4.39
N SER A 30 -10.09 3.99 3.29
CA SER A 30 -10.38 2.53 3.23
C SER A 30 -9.11 1.67 3.38
N LEU A 31 -7.98 2.16 2.86
CA LEU A 31 -6.66 1.55 3.09
C LEU A 31 -6.26 1.63 4.57
N HIS A 32 -6.42 2.80 5.20
CA HIS A 32 -6.19 2.99 6.63
C HIS A 32 -7.01 2.04 7.50
N ASP A 33 -8.32 1.98 7.27
CA ASP A 33 -9.23 1.12 8.02
C ASP A 33 -8.80 -0.35 7.93
N THR A 34 -8.31 -0.78 6.76
CA THR A 34 -7.81 -2.14 6.57
C THR A 34 -6.50 -2.39 7.28
N PHE A 35 -5.61 -1.40 7.33
CA PHE A 35 -4.39 -1.46 8.16
C PHE A 35 -4.71 -1.53 9.65
N ASP A 36 -5.76 -0.84 10.11
CA ASP A 36 -6.22 -0.93 11.48
C ASP A 36 -6.80 -2.32 11.80
N LEU A 37 -7.48 -2.97 10.85
CA LEU A 37 -7.82 -4.39 10.98
C LEU A 37 -6.56 -5.25 11.12
N LEU A 38 -5.53 -5.04 10.30
CA LEU A 38 -4.30 -5.82 10.40
C LEU A 38 -3.58 -5.58 11.74
N ARG A 39 -3.50 -4.31 12.18
CA ARG A 39 -2.94 -3.89 13.46
C ARG A 39 -3.71 -4.44 14.66
N GLY A 40 -5.03 -4.61 14.53
CA GLY A 40 -5.90 -5.17 15.54
C GLY A 40 -5.78 -6.68 15.72
N CYS A 41 -4.98 -7.38 14.91
CA CYS A 41 -4.61 -8.77 15.18
C CYS A 41 -3.73 -8.86 16.42
N SER A 42 -4.01 -9.84 17.27
CA SER A 42 -3.21 -10.12 18.47
C SER A 42 -1.76 -10.44 18.11
N ARG A 43 -1.52 -11.04 16.93
CA ARG A 43 -0.19 -11.18 16.35
C ARG A 43 -0.21 -11.02 14.83
N VAL A 44 0.80 -10.31 14.34
CA VAL A 44 1.19 -10.28 12.94
C VAL A 44 2.66 -10.65 12.87
N TRP A 45 3.01 -11.47 11.90
CA TRP A 45 4.38 -11.88 11.65
C TRP A 45 4.79 -11.55 10.23
N HIS A 46 6.03 -11.14 10.06
CA HIS A 46 6.74 -11.22 8.80
C HIS A 46 7.43 -12.58 8.70
N ILE A 47 7.28 -13.23 7.55
CA ILE A 47 7.89 -14.53 7.27
C ILE A 47 9.19 -14.30 6.51
N GLU A 48 10.30 -14.79 7.07
CA GLU A 48 11.57 -14.77 6.35
C GLU A 48 11.53 -15.80 5.23
N SER A 49 11.36 -15.34 3.98
CA SER A 49 11.37 -16.21 2.81
C SER A 49 12.73 -16.92 2.68
N LYS A 50 12.73 -18.25 2.83
CA LYS A 50 13.75 -19.11 2.20
C LYS A 50 13.30 -19.34 0.75
N GLY A 51 14.26 -19.35 -0.17
CA GLY A 51 14.04 -19.30 -1.63
C GLY A 51 12.89 -20.15 -2.18
N ASP A 52 12.34 -19.64 -3.29
CA ASP A 52 11.29 -20.21 -4.16
C ASP A 52 9.81 -20.15 -3.73
N ILE A 53 9.45 -19.50 -2.62
CA ILE A 53 8.01 -19.19 -2.37
C ILE A 53 7.60 -18.02 -3.27
N ARG A 54 6.91 -18.33 -4.38
CA ARG A 54 6.46 -17.34 -5.38
C ARG A 54 4.98 -16.99 -5.25
N SER A 55 4.21 -17.82 -4.55
CA SER A 55 2.78 -17.64 -4.34
C SER A 55 2.32 -18.15 -2.97
N THR A 56 1.12 -17.75 -2.56
CA THR A 56 0.42 -18.36 -1.42
C THR A 56 0.09 -19.83 -1.65
N HIS A 57 0.00 -20.28 -2.91
CA HIS A 57 -0.17 -21.68 -3.26
C HIS A 57 1.09 -22.50 -2.96
N ASP A 58 2.26 -22.02 -3.41
CA ASP A 58 3.57 -22.63 -3.10
C ASP A 58 3.77 -22.70 -1.59
N TRP A 59 3.38 -21.64 -0.90
CA TRP A 59 3.39 -21.60 0.55
C TRP A 59 2.51 -22.68 1.18
N LYS A 60 1.25 -22.84 0.72
CA LYS A 60 0.31 -23.84 1.24
C LYS A 60 0.81 -25.27 1.06
N VAL A 61 1.47 -25.56 -0.07
CA VAL A 61 2.07 -26.88 -0.34
C VAL A 61 3.25 -27.15 0.59
N ASN A 62 4.06 -26.13 0.89
CA ASN A 62 5.25 -26.24 1.75
C ASN A 62 4.95 -26.08 3.26
N ALA A 63 3.75 -25.61 3.62
CA ALA A 63 3.34 -25.29 5.00
C ALA A 63 3.14 -26.50 5.93
N GLY A 64 3.19 -27.74 5.41
CA GLY A 64 3.14 -28.96 6.22
C GLY A 64 4.30 -29.10 7.23
N ALA A 65 5.39 -28.35 7.01
CA ALA A 65 6.56 -28.27 7.87
C ALA A 65 6.49 -27.05 8.83
N SER A 66 5.40 -26.93 9.57
CA SER A 66 5.10 -25.78 10.47
C SER A 66 6.24 -25.38 11.43
N SER A 67 7.12 -26.31 11.82
CA SER A 67 8.27 -26.05 12.71
C SER A 67 9.48 -25.38 12.03
N ILE A 68 9.53 -25.28 10.70
CA ILE A 68 10.70 -24.78 9.95
C ILE A 68 10.53 -23.29 9.55
N VAL A 69 9.32 -22.74 9.70
CA VAL A 69 9.01 -21.36 9.32
C VAL A 69 9.63 -20.37 10.32
N LYS A 70 10.58 -19.57 9.84
CA LYS A 70 11.10 -18.42 10.59
C LYS A 70 10.15 -17.25 10.46
N ARG A 71 9.45 -16.94 11.55
CA ARG A 71 8.51 -15.82 11.66
C ARG A 71 9.02 -14.79 12.66
N LYS A 72 9.02 -13.52 12.27
CA LYS A 72 9.38 -12.39 13.14
C LYS A 72 8.13 -11.56 13.45
N PRO A 73 7.81 -11.29 14.72
CA PRO A 73 6.67 -10.45 15.05
C PRO A 73 6.87 -9.05 14.47
N VAL A 74 5.81 -8.49 13.90
CA VAL A 74 5.81 -7.13 13.37
C VAL A 74 4.55 -6.40 13.82
N THR A 75 4.66 -5.08 13.93
CA THR A 75 3.54 -4.21 14.32
C THR A 75 3.26 -3.26 13.16
N PRO A 76 2.19 -3.50 12.38
CA PRO A 76 1.65 -2.50 11.48
C PRO A 76 1.30 -1.24 12.30
N HIS A 77 1.64 -0.07 11.76
CA HIS A 77 1.41 1.20 12.43
C HIS A 77 1.23 2.30 11.40
N ALA A 78 0.90 3.51 11.87
CA ALA A 78 0.92 4.70 11.03
C ALA A 78 2.11 5.59 11.42
N GLY A 79 2.77 6.19 10.44
CA GLY A 79 3.89 7.10 10.66
C GLY A 79 4.59 7.47 9.36
N SER A 80 5.30 8.60 9.38
CA SER A 80 6.04 9.08 8.20
C SER A 80 7.41 8.40 8.07
N PRO A 81 7.93 8.21 6.84
CA PRO A 81 9.31 7.79 6.64
C PRO A 81 10.31 8.75 7.29
N PRO A 82 11.52 8.29 7.66
CA PRO A 82 12.56 9.18 8.18
C PRO A 82 12.82 10.34 7.23
N TYR A 83 12.94 11.56 7.79
CA TYR A 83 13.14 12.79 7.02
C TYR A 83 11.95 13.22 6.13
N PHE A 84 10.78 12.62 6.31
CA PHE A 84 9.53 13.11 5.72
C PHE A 84 8.66 13.72 6.81
N GLN A 85 8.11 14.90 6.55
CA GLN A 85 7.02 15.48 7.34
C GLN A 85 5.79 15.57 6.45
N CYS A 86 4.71 14.91 6.86
CA CYS A 86 3.45 14.91 6.13
C CYS A 86 2.32 15.42 7.03
N ASN A 87 1.34 16.09 6.43
CA ASN A 87 0.09 16.49 7.11
C ASN A 87 -0.88 15.31 7.34
N ILE A 88 -0.60 14.15 6.74
CA ILE A 88 -1.40 12.93 6.86
C ILE A 88 -0.60 11.81 7.53
N ALA A 89 -1.31 10.92 8.23
CA ALA A 89 -0.73 9.68 8.72
C ALA A 89 -0.53 8.71 7.55
N ILE A 90 0.57 7.95 7.55
CA ILE A 90 0.91 7.02 6.46
C ILE A 90 0.91 5.60 7.01
N PRO A 91 0.14 4.63 6.47
CA PRO A 91 0.23 3.24 6.87
C PRO A 91 1.62 2.67 6.59
N VAL A 92 2.18 1.95 7.57
CA VAL A 92 3.52 1.37 7.53
C VAL A 92 3.45 -0.11 7.84
N LEU A 93 4.06 -0.91 6.96
CA LEU A 93 4.24 -2.34 7.15
C LEU A 93 5.74 -2.70 7.22
N PRO A 94 6.27 -3.03 8.41
CA PRO A 94 7.65 -3.50 8.54
C PRO A 94 7.83 -4.91 7.93
N ALA A 95 8.81 -5.08 7.06
CA ALA A 95 9.10 -6.31 6.32
C ALA A 95 10.59 -6.69 6.47
N GLY A 96 10.97 -7.17 7.65
CA GLY A 96 12.37 -7.50 7.96
C GLY A 96 13.28 -6.27 7.89
N ARG A 97 14.17 -6.22 6.89
CA ARG A 97 15.07 -5.07 6.66
C ARG A 97 14.38 -3.90 5.96
N GLN A 98 13.26 -4.18 5.28
CA GLN A 98 12.51 -3.20 4.51
C GLN A 98 11.32 -2.68 5.31
N ARG A 99 10.81 -1.52 4.91
CA ARG A 99 9.53 -0.99 5.36
C ARG A 99 8.74 -0.49 4.16
N LEU A 100 7.49 -0.91 4.07
CA LEU A 100 6.57 -0.42 3.07
C LEU A 100 5.77 0.73 3.67
N TYR A 101 5.88 1.92 3.09
CA TYR A 101 5.07 3.09 3.44
C TYR A 101 4.07 3.31 2.33
N PHE A 102 2.77 3.32 2.65
CA PHE A 102 1.70 3.44 1.67
C PHE A 102 1.22 4.89 1.61
N LEU A 103 1.84 5.74 0.79
CA LEU A 103 1.40 7.12 0.63
C LEU A 103 0.20 7.18 -0.32
N PRO A 104 -0.59 8.27 -0.37
CA PRO A 104 -1.76 8.36 -1.25
C PRO A 104 -1.47 8.21 -2.74
N ASP A 105 -0.26 8.51 -3.18
CA ASP A 105 0.14 8.49 -4.59
C ASP A 105 1.01 7.28 -4.95
N ARG A 106 1.87 6.84 -4.03
CA ARG A 106 2.83 5.76 -4.26
C ARG A 106 3.15 5.00 -2.98
N ILE A 107 3.68 3.79 -3.14
CA ILE A 107 4.21 3.02 -2.02
C ILE A 107 5.73 3.17 -2.03
N LEU A 108 6.32 3.61 -0.92
CA LEU A 108 7.77 3.66 -0.75
C LEU A 108 8.27 2.37 -0.10
N VAL A 109 9.27 1.76 -0.74
CA VAL A 109 10.02 0.63 -0.21
C VAL A 109 11.31 1.16 0.38
N TRP A 110 11.37 1.28 1.69
CA TRP A 110 12.53 1.79 2.39
C TRP A 110 13.44 0.65 2.83
N ASP A 111 14.64 0.55 2.25
CA ASP A 111 15.69 -0.38 2.64
C ASP A 111 16.89 0.40 3.23
N THR A 112 17.78 -0.31 3.88
CA THR A 112 19.10 0.13 4.29
C THR A 112 19.99 0.56 3.13
N THR A 113 19.78 0.01 1.92
CA THR A 113 20.58 0.29 0.72
C THR A 113 20.02 1.43 -0.12
N GLY A 114 18.79 1.87 0.13
CA GLY A 114 18.14 2.92 -0.65
C GLY A 114 16.62 2.88 -0.52
N ILE A 115 15.98 3.76 -1.29
CA ILE A 115 14.53 3.93 -1.30
C ILE A 115 14.04 3.61 -2.71
N GLY A 116 13.14 2.64 -2.82
CA GLY A 116 12.37 2.36 -4.02
C GLY A 116 10.96 2.96 -3.92
N ALA A 117 10.30 3.13 -5.06
CA ALA A 117 8.91 3.52 -5.12
C ALA A 117 8.17 2.66 -6.14
N LEU A 118 6.99 2.17 -5.79
CA LEU A 118 6.09 1.45 -6.68
C LEU A 118 4.71 2.13 -6.70
N SER A 119 4.00 2.00 -7.81
CA SER A 119 2.60 2.43 -7.88
C SER A 119 1.67 1.35 -7.30
N PHE A 120 0.43 1.71 -6.96
CA PHE A 120 -0.53 0.75 -6.44
C PHE A 120 -0.94 -0.29 -7.50
N GLU A 121 -0.94 0.06 -8.79
CA GLU A 121 -1.21 -0.85 -9.91
C GLU A 121 -0.18 -1.97 -10.02
N GLN A 122 1.06 -1.71 -9.59
CA GLN A 122 2.16 -2.67 -9.65
C GLN A 122 2.20 -3.61 -8.44
N LEU A 123 1.41 -3.32 -7.40
CA LEU A 123 1.36 -4.13 -6.19
C LEU A 123 0.24 -5.15 -6.27
N GLU A 124 0.62 -6.41 -6.28
CA GLU A 124 -0.29 -7.53 -6.14
C GLU A 124 -0.36 -7.99 -4.69
N VAL A 125 -1.57 -8.10 -4.15
CA VAL A 125 -1.82 -8.67 -2.83
C VAL A 125 -2.62 -9.96 -2.98
N SER A 126 -2.09 -11.06 -2.47
CA SER A 126 -2.79 -12.34 -2.41
C SER A 126 -2.85 -12.85 -0.98
N ALA A 127 -3.90 -13.58 -0.64
CA ALA A 127 -4.07 -14.11 0.70
C ALA A 127 -4.67 -15.51 0.67
N ALA A 128 -4.30 -16.32 1.65
CA ALA A 128 -4.83 -17.66 1.84
C ALA A 128 -4.87 -18.05 3.31
N GLU A 129 -5.93 -18.75 3.70
CA GLU A 129 -5.97 -19.39 5.01
C GLU A 129 -4.99 -20.56 5.09
N GLN A 130 -4.38 -20.72 6.25
CA GLN A 130 -3.36 -21.71 6.53
C GLN A 130 -3.59 -22.35 7.89
N ARG A 131 -3.68 -23.68 7.91
CA ARG A 131 -3.61 -24.46 9.14
C ARG A 131 -2.17 -24.47 9.65
N PHE A 132 -1.97 -24.11 10.90
CA PHE A 132 -0.66 -24.00 11.53
C PHE A 132 -0.65 -24.73 12.87
N ILE A 133 0.35 -25.59 13.11
CA ILE A 133 0.53 -26.27 14.39
C ILE A 133 1.26 -25.31 15.33
N GLU A 134 0.58 -24.84 16.37
CA GLU A 134 1.12 -23.85 17.31
C GLU A 134 1.57 -24.54 18.60
N ASP A 135 2.85 -24.91 18.69
CA ASP A 135 3.45 -25.45 19.94
C ASP A 135 3.67 -24.33 20.99
N GLY A 136 3.63 -23.06 20.57
CA GLY A 136 3.73 -21.91 21.46
C GLY A 136 2.42 -21.49 22.12
N SER A 137 2.40 -20.26 22.62
CA SER A 137 1.15 -19.61 23.02
C SER A 137 0.33 -19.29 21.77
N VAL A 138 -0.93 -19.73 21.75
CA VAL A 138 -1.90 -19.37 20.72
C VAL A 138 -2.38 -17.93 20.93
N PRO A 139 -2.44 -17.08 19.88
CA PRO A 139 -3.07 -15.77 19.96
C PRO A 139 -4.56 -15.91 20.33
N THR A 140 -5.06 -15.04 21.18
CA THR A 140 -6.44 -15.12 21.70
C THR A 140 -7.52 -14.95 20.64
N ASP A 141 -7.19 -14.33 19.52
CA ASP A 141 -8.08 -14.12 18.37
C ASP A 141 -7.91 -15.17 17.26
N ALA A 142 -7.04 -16.17 17.46
CA ALA A 142 -6.83 -17.23 16.49
C ALA A 142 -7.92 -18.31 16.60
N LYS A 143 -8.42 -18.76 15.44
CA LYS A 143 -9.39 -19.85 15.39
C LYS A 143 -8.66 -21.20 15.50
N VAL A 144 -8.84 -21.90 16.62
CA VAL A 144 -8.42 -23.32 16.74
C VAL A 144 -9.37 -24.18 15.91
N VAL A 145 -8.82 -24.90 14.93
CA VAL A 145 -9.61 -25.73 13.99
C VAL A 145 -9.41 -27.22 14.19
N ASP A 146 -8.34 -27.63 14.87
CA ASP A 146 -8.03 -29.02 15.15
C ASP A 146 -6.94 -29.11 16.22
N ARG A 147 -6.49 -30.32 16.55
CA ARG A 147 -5.44 -30.59 17.51
C ARG A 147 -4.58 -31.77 17.05
N THR A 148 -3.33 -31.80 17.48
CA THR A 148 -2.39 -32.90 17.17
C THR A 148 -1.47 -33.14 18.34
N TRP A 149 -0.67 -34.21 18.31
CA TRP A 149 0.32 -34.49 19.34
C TRP A 149 1.65 -33.83 19.02
N ARG A 150 2.38 -33.36 20.04
CA ARG A 150 3.72 -32.81 19.86
C ARG A 150 4.67 -33.81 19.19
N TYR A 151 4.53 -35.09 19.55
CA TYR A 151 5.19 -36.20 18.88
C TYR A 151 4.15 -37.18 18.36
N VAL A 152 4.04 -37.30 17.03
CA VAL A 152 3.07 -38.18 16.38
C VAL A 152 3.72 -39.51 15.99
N ASN A 153 2.97 -40.61 16.16
CA ASN A 153 3.36 -41.92 15.63
C ASN A 153 3.00 -42.02 14.13
N LYS A 154 3.38 -43.14 13.47
CA LYS A 154 3.10 -43.37 12.03
C LYS A 154 1.60 -43.31 11.65
N LYS A 155 0.69 -43.49 12.61
CA LYS A 155 -0.77 -43.44 12.42
C LYS A 155 -1.38 -42.08 12.81
N GLY A 156 -0.57 -41.08 13.17
CA GLY A 156 -1.04 -39.74 13.57
C GLY A 156 -1.46 -39.60 15.03
N GLY A 157 -1.46 -40.67 15.82
CA GLY A 157 -1.75 -40.64 17.26
C GLY A 157 -0.53 -40.28 18.11
N PRO A 158 -0.66 -40.26 19.45
CA PRO A 158 0.46 -39.95 20.34
C PRO A 158 1.57 -41.00 20.21
N ASP A 159 2.80 -40.57 20.01
CA ASP A 159 3.97 -41.42 20.21
C ASP A 159 4.21 -41.58 21.71
N ARG A 160 3.95 -42.80 22.20
CA ARG A 160 4.03 -43.18 23.63
C ARG A 160 5.46 -43.35 24.14
N ARG A 161 6.47 -43.29 23.28
CA ARG A 161 7.90 -43.33 23.68
C ARG A 161 8.36 -42.02 24.32
N PHE A 162 7.66 -40.92 24.03
CA PHE A 162 7.96 -39.62 24.61
C PHE A 162 7.10 -39.39 25.85
N ASN A 163 7.74 -39.34 27.01
CA ASN A 163 7.09 -38.90 28.25
C ASN A 163 6.68 -37.42 28.12
N ASN A 164 5.54 -37.03 28.69
CA ASN A 164 4.95 -35.68 28.56
C ASN A 164 4.65 -35.23 27.11
N ASN A 165 4.28 -36.16 26.23
CA ASN A 165 3.76 -35.83 24.91
C ASN A 165 2.38 -35.18 25.02
N ARG A 166 2.35 -33.84 25.07
CA ARG A 166 1.11 -33.07 25.12
C ARG A 166 0.47 -32.92 23.75
N GLU A 167 -0.83 -32.70 23.76
CA GLU A 167 -1.57 -32.26 22.59
C GLU A 167 -1.36 -30.75 22.36
N ILE A 168 -1.17 -30.37 21.11
CA ILE A 168 -0.92 -29.01 20.64
C ILE A 168 -1.99 -28.60 19.61
N PRO A 169 -2.47 -27.34 19.67
CA PRO A 169 -3.53 -26.86 18.80
C PRO A 169 -3.06 -26.67 17.35
N ILE A 170 -3.97 -26.94 16.42
CA ILE A 170 -3.88 -26.52 15.02
C ILE A 170 -4.81 -25.32 14.87
N VAL A 171 -4.22 -24.17 14.54
CA VAL A 171 -4.92 -22.90 14.39
C VAL A 171 -5.02 -22.52 12.92
N LEU A 172 -5.98 -21.65 12.61
CA LEU A 172 -6.16 -21.07 11.29
C LEU A 172 -5.61 -19.64 11.31
N TYR A 173 -4.54 -19.42 10.57
CA TYR A 173 -3.97 -18.10 10.31
C TYR A 173 -4.20 -17.71 8.85
N GLU A 174 -3.98 -16.45 8.52
CA GLU A 174 -4.01 -15.96 7.14
C GLU A 174 -2.60 -15.59 6.69
N ALA A 175 -2.14 -16.21 5.62
CA ALA A 175 -0.94 -15.83 4.91
C ALA A 175 -1.30 -14.71 3.92
N ILE A 176 -0.55 -13.60 3.94
CA ILE A 176 -0.76 -12.44 3.07
C ILE A 176 0.56 -12.15 2.35
N MET A 177 0.55 -12.25 1.03
CA MET A 177 1.71 -12.04 0.18
C MET A 177 1.55 -10.75 -0.63
N PHE A 178 2.60 -9.94 -0.62
CA PHE A 178 2.76 -8.75 -1.44
C PHE A 178 3.81 -9.02 -2.50
N THR A 179 3.47 -8.85 -3.77
CA THR A 179 4.37 -9.04 -4.90
C THR A 179 4.35 -7.85 -5.85
N SER A 180 5.49 -7.54 -6.46
CA SER A 180 5.56 -6.62 -7.60
C SER A 180 6.59 -7.10 -8.63
N GLY A 181 6.38 -6.70 -9.90
CA GLY A 181 7.37 -6.93 -10.95
C GLY A 181 8.70 -6.20 -10.73
N SER A 182 8.69 -5.16 -9.89
CA SER A 182 9.86 -4.35 -9.53
C SER A 182 10.67 -4.90 -8.35
N GLY A 183 10.28 -6.04 -7.78
CA GLY A 183 11.09 -6.78 -6.81
C GLY A 183 10.56 -6.82 -5.37
N VAL A 184 9.35 -6.28 -5.10
CA VAL A 184 8.68 -6.52 -3.81
C VAL A 184 8.23 -7.99 -3.79
N ARG A 185 8.60 -8.72 -2.72
CA ARG A 185 8.13 -10.08 -2.46
C ARG A 185 8.15 -10.34 -0.97
N GLU A 186 7.11 -9.92 -0.28
CA GLU A 186 7.02 -9.97 1.17
C GLU A 186 5.84 -10.83 1.61
N MET A 187 6.07 -11.69 2.60
CA MET A 187 5.07 -12.59 3.16
C MET A 187 4.80 -12.25 4.61
N PHE A 188 3.52 -12.17 4.96
CA PHE A 188 3.04 -11.95 6.30
C PHE A 188 2.11 -13.06 6.71
N GLN A 189 1.97 -13.23 8.01
CA GLN A 189 0.96 -14.10 8.61
C GLN A 189 0.23 -13.31 9.69
N ALA A 190 -1.10 -13.33 9.65
CA ALA A 190 -1.97 -12.70 10.64
C ALA A 190 -2.71 -13.77 11.46
N SER A 191 -2.94 -13.49 12.75
CA SER A 191 -3.67 -14.40 13.63
C SER A 191 -5.16 -14.52 13.31
N ARG A 192 -5.74 -13.51 12.65
CA ARG A 192 -7.12 -13.51 12.12
C ARG A 192 -7.13 -13.74 10.61
N THR A 193 -8.26 -14.25 10.10
CA THR A 193 -8.48 -14.45 8.66
C THR A 193 -9.45 -13.43 8.07
N GLY A 194 -9.42 -13.26 6.74
CA GLY A 194 -10.31 -12.37 6.00
C GLY A 194 -9.83 -10.92 5.90
N ILE A 195 -8.60 -10.62 6.31
CA ILE A 195 -8.00 -9.28 6.24
C ILE A 195 -7.29 -9.10 4.89
N GLY A 196 -6.60 -10.13 4.42
CA GLY A 196 -5.82 -10.06 3.18
C GLY A 196 -6.66 -9.77 1.94
N SER A 197 -7.91 -10.28 1.88
CA SER A 197 -8.85 -9.96 0.80
C SER A 197 -9.28 -8.48 0.83
N LYS A 198 -9.58 -7.95 2.01
CA LYS A 198 -9.89 -6.52 2.20
C LYS A 198 -8.71 -5.64 1.80
N LEU A 199 -7.50 -6.06 2.13
CA LEU A 199 -6.28 -5.32 1.80
C LEU A 199 -6.02 -5.28 0.30
N ASN A 200 -6.26 -6.40 -0.39
CA ASN A 200 -6.22 -6.44 -1.85
C ASN A 200 -7.27 -5.49 -2.46
N SER A 201 -8.50 -5.50 -1.94
CA SER A 201 -9.55 -4.56 -2.38
C SER A 201 -9.15 -3.11 -2.17
N ALA A 202 -8.60 -2.75 -1.01
CA ALA A 202 -8.17 -1.38 -0.72
C ALA A 202 -7.00 -0.92 -1.61
N VAL A 203 -6.01 -1.78 -1.85
CA VAL A 203 -4.90 -1.50 -2.79
C VAL A 203 -5.43 -1.26 -4.21
N LYS A 204 -6.37 -2.08 -4.68
CA LYS A 204 -7.01 -1.90 -5.99
C LYS A 204 -7.85 -0.63 -6.07
N GLN A 205 -8.58 -0.29 -5.00
CA GLN A 205 -9.34 0.95 -4.93
C GLN A 205 -8.43 2.18 -5.02
N MET A 206 -7.26 2.16 -4.35
CA MET A 206 -6.25 3.21 -4.48
C MET A 206 -5.75 3.34 -5.92
N ALA A 207 -5.37 2.22 -6.56
CA ALA A 207 -4.93 2.21 -7.95
C ALA A 207 -6.00 2.82 -8.89
N SER A 208 -7.26 2.42 -8.72
CA SER A 208 -8.37 2.96 -9.50
C SER A 208 -8.63 4.44 -9.24
N ALA A 209 -8.57 4.89 -7.98
CA ALA A 209 -8.76 6.30 -7.63
C ALA A 209 -7.67 7.19 -8.22
N ILE A 210 -6.40 6.79 -8.09
CA ILE A 210 -5.27 7.53 -8.69
C ILE A 210 -5.38 7.56 -10.22
N SER A 211 -5.77 6.44 -10.84
CA SER A 211 -5.97 6.37 -12.29
C SER A 211 -7.14 7.23 -12.77
N ALA A 212 -8.20 7.39 -11.97
CA ALA A 212 -9.32 8.26 -12.27
C ALA A 212 -8.91 9.75 -12.27
N ARG A 213 -8.02 10.16 -11.37
CA ARG A 213 -7.36 11.49 -11.42
C ARG A 213 -6.52 11.69 -12.67
N ALA A 214 -5.88 10.63 -13.17
CA ALA A 214 -5.06 10.67 -14.37
C ALA A 214 -5.88 10.67 -15.68
N GLN A 215 -7.19 10.45 -15.61
CA GLN A 215 -8.07 10.81 -16.71
C GLN A 215 -8.24 12.33 -16.67
N PRO A 216 -7.65 13.09 -17.61
CA PRO A 216 -7.98 14.50 -17.70
C PRO A 216 -9.49 14.57 -17.88
N GLU A 217 -10.12 15.55 -17.24
CA GLU A 217 -11.42 16.02 -17.69
C GLU A 217 -11.35 16.11 -19.21
N MET A 218 -12.15 15.26 -19.85
CA MET A 218 -12.19 14.94 -21.27
C MET A 218 -11.47 15.95 -22.19
N GLY A 219 -10.20 15.70 -22.49
CA GLY A 219 -9.40 16.35 -23.55
C GLY A 219 -9.72 17.82 -23.82
N ASP A 220 -9.23 18.72 -22.97
CA ASP A 220 -9.23 20.14 -23.32
C ASP A 220 -8.41 20.37 -24.60
N ILE A 221 -9.10 20.58 -25.71
CA ILE A 221 -8.51 21.12 -26.93
C ILE A 221 -8.09 22.54 -26.59
N TYR A 222 -6.79 22.84 -26.57
CA TYR A 222 -6.31 24.21 -26.36
C TYR A 222 -6.40 25.00 -27.66
N ILE A 223 -6.97 26.19 -27.56
CA ILE A 223 -7.15 27.15 -28.65
C ILE A 223 -6.32 28.39 -28.34
N LYS A 224 -5.74 28.99 -29.38
CA LYS A 224 -4.98 30.23 -29.28
C LYS A 224 -5.74 31.37 -29.96
N CYS A 225 -6.04 32.45 -29.23
CA CYS A 225 -6.60 33.68 -29.79
C CYS A 225 -5.65 34.86 -29.53
N ARG A 226 -5.92 36.01 -30.15
CA ARG A 226 -5.23 37.27 -29.85
C ARG A 226 -6.11 38.13 -28.94
N CYS A 227 -5.49 38.90 -28.06
CA CYS A 227 -6.19 39.86 -27.22
C CYS A 227 -6.79 40.99 -28.07
N ASN A 228 -8.02 41.39 -27.76
CA ASN A 228 -8.75 42.46 -28.48
C ASN A 228 -8.12 43.85 -28.31
N ASN A 229 -7.16 44.03 -27.40
CA ASN A 229 -6.59 45.34 -27.06
C ASN A 229 -5.08 45.46 -27.34
N CYS A 230 -4.30 44.39 -27.13
CA CYS A 230 -2.84 44.44 -27.27
C CYS A 230 -2.26 43.44 -28.28
N ASP A 231 -3.12 42.68 -28.98
CA ASP A 231 -2.74 41.64 -29.94
C ASP A 231 -1.88 40.48 -29.35
N GLY A 232 -1.70 40.46 -28.03
CA GLY A 232 -0.98 39.42 -27.30
C GLY A 232 -1.70 38.08 -27.43
N SER A 233 -0.94 37.02 -27.68
CA SER A 233 -1.50 35.67 -27.84
C SER A 233 -1.91 35.05 -26.51
N ILE A 234 -3.12 34.50 -26.44
CA ILE A 234 -3.67 33.84 -25.27
C ILE A 234 -4.05 32.42 -25.67
N GLU A 235 -3.53 31.44 -24.93
CA GLU A 235 -3.86 30.02 -25.09
C GLU A 235 -4.78 29.60 -23.94
N PHE A 236 -5.89 28.95 -24.28
CA PHE A 236 -6.95 28.62 -23.32
C PHE A 236 -7.74 27.38 -23.76
N PRO A 237 -8.44 26.69 -22.85
CA PRO A 237 -9.27 25.53 -23.19
C PRO A 237 -10.44 25.89 -24.13
N ALA A 238 -10.79 25.02 -25.08
CA ALA A 238 -11.85 25.27 -26.06
C ALA A 238 -13.22 25.60 -25.45
N HIS A 239 -13.52 25.08 -24.26
CA HIS A 239 -14.76 25.38 -23.54
C HIS A 239 -14.79 26.82 -22.97
N GLY A 240 -13.65 27.52 -22.96
CA GLY A 240 -13.54 28.92 -22.53
C GLY A 240 -13.92 29.96 -23.59
N VAL A 241 -14.27 29.55 -24.82
CA VAL A 241 -14.70 30.47 -25.89
C VAL A 241 -15.95 31.25 -25.45
N GLY A 242 -15.92 32.58 -25.62
CA GLY A 242 -16.98 33.51 -25.23
C GLY A 242 -16.84 34.09 -23.82
N GLN A 243 -15.92 33.58 -23.00
CA GLN A 243 -15.65 34.16 -21.68
C GLN A 243 -14.83 35.46 -21.78
N THR A 244 -15.10 36.38 -20.85
CA THR A 244 -14.29 37.60 -20.68
C THR A 244 -13.28 37.35 -19.56
N ILE A 245 -12.00 37.52 -19.88
CA ILE A 245 -10.90 37.39 -18.92
C ILE A 245 -10.06 38.67 -18.90
N THR A 246 -9.30 38.88 -17.83
CA THR A 246 -8.25 39.89 -17.81
C THR A 246 -7.04 39.41 -18.62
N CYS A 247 -6.62 40.17 -19.64
CA CYS A 247 -5.49 39.79 -20.47
C CYS A 247 -4.18 39.76 -19.67
N PRO A 248 -3.39 38.66 -19.71
CA PRO A 248 -2.12 38.58 -19.00
C PRO A 248 -1.01 39.48 -19.56
N HIS A 249 -1.18 40.00 -20.79
CA HIS A 249 -0.19 40.86 -21.45
C HIS A 249 -0.38 42.35 -21.14
N CYS A 250 -1.63 42.82 -21.08
CA CYS A 250 -1.94 44.26 -20.95
C CYS A 250 -2.86 44.62 -19.77
N GLY A 251 -3.39 43.64 -19.04
CA GLY A 251 -4.24 43.87 -17.87
C GLY A 251 -5.65 44.38 -18.18
N THR A 252 -6.04 44.53 -19.44
CA THR A 252 -7.40 44.93 -19.83
C THR A 252 -8.28 43.71 -20.13
N GLU A 253 -9.59 43.85 -19.96
CA GLU A 253 -10.55 42.80 -20.29
C GLU A 253 -10.52 42.44 -21.78
N THR A 254 -10.59 41.15 -22.08
CA THR A 254 -10.62 40.61 -23.44
C THR A 254 -11.52 39.39 -23.51
N ILE A 255 -12.18 39.20 -24.66
CA ILE A 255 -13.07 38.06 -24.90
C ILE A 255 -12.25 36.96 -25.59
N LEU A 256 -12.37 35.73 -25.10
CA LEU A 256 -11.76 34.55 -25.70
C LEU A 256 -12.59 34.11 -26.92
N PHE A 257 -11.95 33.84 -28.05
CA PHE A 257 -12.65 33.43 -29.28
C PHE A 257 -11.88 32.35 -30.04
N ASN A 258 -12.58 31.52 -30.83
CA ASN A 258 -11.93 30.56 -31.70
C ASN A 258 -11.68 31.15 -33.10
N PRO A 259 -10.43 31.42 -33.51
CA PRO A 259 -10.14 32.02 -34.81
C PRO A 259 -10.40 31.07 -36.00
N VAL A 260 -10.57 29.77 -35.74
CA VAL A 260 -10.80 28.76 -36.78
C VAL A 260 -12.28 28.68 -37.19
N SER A 261 -13.20 29.21 -36.37
CA SER A 261 -14.64 29.16 -36.62
C SER A 261 -15.18 30.31 -37.48
N THR A 262 -14.35 31.29 -37.86
CA THR A 262 -14.78 32.51 -38.58
C THR A 262 -14.57 32.45 -40.10
N ALA A 263 -14.35 31.28 -40.69
CA ALA A 263 -14.14 31.12 -42.13
C ALA A 263 -15.28 30.40 -42.84
N THR A 264 -16.45 31.04 -43.00
CA THR A 264 -17.29 30.88 -44.21
C THR A 264 -18.34 32.01 -44.29
N PRO A 265 -18.51 32.70 -45.44
CA PRO A 265 -19.79 33.31 -45.79
C PRO A 265 -20.81 32.25 -46.22
#